data_AF-A0A255Z9B1-F1
#
_entry.id   AF-A0A255Z9B1-F1
#
_cell.length_a   1.000
_cell.length_b   1.000
_cell.length_c   1.000
_cell.angle_alpha   90.00
_cell.angle_beta   90.00
_cell.angle_gamma   90.00
#
_symmetry.space_group_name_H-M   'P 1'
#
loop_
_entity.id
_entity.type
_entity.pdbx_description
1 polymer ?
#
loop_
_entity_poly.entity_id
_entity_poly.type
_entity_poly.pdbx_seq_one_letter_code
_entity_poly.pdbx_strand_id
1 'polypeptide(L)' 'MGWDGTMNGYPLPGDDYWFRVEYREFTPSGTTVPKEFKAHFALKR' A
#
# COMPACT_ATOMS: atom_id res chain seq x y z
N MET A 1 7.76 5.05 10.66
CA MET A 1 7.71 6.32 9.92
C MET A 1 6.45 6.28 9.08
N GLY A 2 5.45 7.07 9.46
CA GLY A 2 4.15 7.12 8.78
C GLY A 2 4.14 8.20 7.71
N TRP A 3 3.19 8.10 6.79
CA TRP A 3 2.92 9.11 5.78
C TRP A 3 2.47 10.43 6.41
N ASP A 4 2.90 11.56 5.85
CA ASP A 4 2.62 12.91 6.35
C ASP A 4 1.26 13.48 5.87
N GLY A 5 0.45 12.66 5.19
CA GLY A 5 -0.89 13.02 4.73
C GLY A 5 -0.93 13.83 3.43
N THR A 6 0.20 13.88 2.70
CA THR A 6 0.29 14.60 1.42
C THR A 6 0.41 13.65 0.22
N MET A 7 -0.43 13.84 -0.81
CA MET A 7 -0.27 13.15 -2.10
C MET A 7 0.00 14.17 -3.19
N ASN A 8 1.16 14.07 -3.84
CA ASN A 8 1.61 15.02 -4.87
C ASN A 8 1.55 16.50 -4.41
N GLY A 9 1.84 16.77 -3.12
CA GLY A 9 1.81 18.11 -2.55
C GLY A 9 0.44 18.64 -2.16
N TYR A 10 -0.64 17.86 -2.35
CA TYR A 10 -1.99 18.23 -1.93
C TYR A 10 -2.38 17.51 -0.64
N PRO A 11 -2.97 18.23 0.33
CA PRO A 11 -3.53 17.62 1.53
C PRO A 11 -4.72 16.78 1.12
N LEU A 12 -4.65 15.51 1.46
CA LEU A 12 -5.71 14.58 1.18
C LEU A 12 -6.83 14.72 2.22
N PRO A 13 -8.10 14.52 1.84
CA PRO A 13 -9.21 14.56 2.79
C PRO A 13 -9.01 13.50 3.89
N GLY A 14 -9.52 13.76 5.09
CA GLY A 14 -9.46 12.81 6.21
C GLY A 14 -10.38 11.62 5.97
N ASP A 15 -10.01 10.73 5.06
CA ASP A 15 -10.77 9.59 4.59
C ASP A 15 -9.98 8.28 4.74
N ASP A 16 -10.65 7.15 4.45
CA ASP A 16 -10.04 5.82 4.36
C ASP A 16 -9.31 5.63 3.03
N TYR A 17 -7.99 5.45 3.10
CA TYR A 17 -7.13 5.22 1.94
C TYR A 17 -6.82 3.75 1.76
N TRP A 18 -7.10 3.22 0.58
CA TRP A 18 -6.79 1.84 0.20
C TRP A 18 -5.54 1.81 -0.67
N PHE A 19 -4.63 0.87 -0.40
CA PHE A 19 -3.48 0.61 -1.25
C PHE A 19 -3.38 -0.88 -1.60
N ARG A 20 -2.80 -1.13 -2.77
CA ARG A 20 -2.55 -2.46 -3.32
C ARG A 20 -1.11 -2.57 -3.76
N VAL A 21 -0.42 -3.61 -3.30
CA VAL A 21 0.93 -3.95 -3.71
C VAL A 21 0.86 -5.25 -4.49
N GLU A 22 1.26 -5.18 -5.75
CA GLU A 22 1.52 -6.37 -6.57
C GLU A 22 3.00 -6.70 -6.48
N TYR A 23 3.31 -7.93 -6.05
CA TYR A 23 4.67 -8.39 -5.93
C TYR A 23 4.80 -9.83 -6.38
N ARG A 24 6.04 -10.24 -6.60
CA ARG A 24 6.41 -11.56 -7.09
C ARG A 24 7.17 -12.27 -5.98
N GLU A 25 6.55 -13.27 -5.37
CA GLU A 25 7.17 -14.04 -4.29
C GLU A 25 8.02 -15.16 -4.89
N PHE A 26 9.26 -15.28 -4.43
CA PHE A 26 10.14 -16.38 -4.82
C PHE A 26 9.88 -17.58 -3.93
N THR A 27 9.46 -18.70 -4.52
CA THR A 27 9.24 -19.93 -3.75
C THR A 27 10.58 -20.63 -3.46
N PRO A 28 10.64 -21.47 -2.42
CA PRO A 28 11.81 -22.31 -2.15
C PRO A 28 12.21 -23.21 -3.33
N SER A 29 11.25 -23.50 -4.22
CA SER A 29 11.45 -24.28 -5.45
C SER A 29 12.02 -23.47 -6.63
N GLY A 30 12.32 -22.18 -6.44
CA GLY A 30 12.86 -21.30 -7.47
C GLY A 30 11.83 -20.70 -8.43
N THR A 31 10.53 -20.91 -8.17
CA THR A 31 9.45 -20.39 -9.00
C THR A 31 9.00 -19.03 -8.48
N THR A 32 8.70 -18.09 -9.38
CA THR A 32 8.14 -16.80 -9.02
C THR A 32 6.62 -16.81 -9.12
N VAL A 33 5.91 -16.52 -8.03
CA VAL A 33 4.44 -16.52 -7.98
C VAL A 33 3.94 -15.08 -7.82
N PRO A 34 2.99 -14.61 -8.66
CA PRO A 34 2.37 -13.30 -8.47
C PRO A 34 1.50 -13.32 -7.21
N LYS A 35 1.69 -12.32 -6.36
CA LYS A 35 0.94 -12.08 -5.12
C LYS A 35 0.43 -10.65 -5.11
N GLU A 36 -0.71 -10.47 -4.47
CA GLU A 36 -1.34 -9.18 -4.26
C GLU A 36 -1.55 -8.99 -2.75
N PHE A 37 -1.11 -7.85 -2.23
CA PHE A 37 -1.39 -7.43 -0.86
C PHE A 37 -2.28 -6.19 -0.93
N LYS A 38 -3.43 -6.23 -0.26
CA LYS A 38 -4.36 -5.11 -0.13
C LYS A 38 -4.45 -4.72 1.33
N ALA A 39 -4.33 -3.43 1.61
CA ALA A 39 -4.54 -2.89 2.94
C ALA A 39 -5.11 -1.47 2.83
N HIS A 40 -5.60 -0.95 3.96
CA HIS A 40 -6.07 0.42 4.05
C HIS A 40 -5.56 1.07 5.32
N PHE A 41 -5.53 2.39 5.33
CA PHE A 41 -5.31 3.18 6.52
C PHE A 41 -6.21 4.42 6.47
N ALA A 42 -6.73 4.83 7.61
CA ALA A 42 -7.52 6.06 7.73
C ALA A 42 -6.59 7.20 8.13
N LEU A 43 -6.66 8.33 7.42
CA LEU A 43 -6.07 9.57 7.92
C LEU A 43 -7.01 10.17 8.97
N LYS A 44 -6.73 9.93 10.25
CA LYS A 44 -7.35 10.70 11.34
C LYS A 44 -6.61 12.03 11.49
N ARG A 45 -7.38 13.13 11.45
CA ARG A 45 -6.90 14.47 11.78
C ARG A 45 -6.86 14.69 13.30
#